data_AF-A0AAN8BPE0-F1
#
_entry.id   AF-A0AAN8BPE0-F1
#
_cell.length_a   1.000
_cell.length_b   1.000
_cell.length_c   1.000
_cell.angle_alpha   90.00
_cell.angle_beta   90.00
_cell.angle_gamma   90.00
#
_symmetry.space_group_name_H-M   'P 1'
#
loop_
_entity.id
_entity.type
_entity.pdbx_description
1 polymer ?
#
loop_
_entity_poly.entity_id
_entity_poly.type
_entity_poly.pdbx_seq_one_letter_code
_entity_poly.pdbx_strand_id
1 'polypeptide(L)'
;MGTMLLHRACRIFVFLSVCLISFTPPCDGGNILVFPVDGSHWINMKILLEELHARGHSIDVMRASNSWYIPEKSPLYTSITIEINEGFEDFFDVYLQEHMRAQREDASEGDMEAQR
;
A
#
# COMPACT_ATOMS: atom_id res chain seq x y z
N MET A 1 45.25 38.89 14.56
CA MET A 1 44.49 38.91 13.28
C MET A 1 44.10 37.50 12.79
N GLY A 2 44.89 36.44 13.00
CA GLY A 2 44.58 35.10 12.48
C GLY A 2 43.36 34.37 13.10
N THR A 3 43.04 34.61 14.39
CA THR A 3 41.93 33.93 15.09
C THR A 3 40.54 34.35 14.61
N MET A 4 40.37 35.60 14.17
CA MET A 4 39.09 36.10 13.64
C MET A 4 38.77 35.54 12.25
N LEU A 5 39.79 35.29 11.43
CA LEU A 5 39.64 34.66 10.11
C LEU A 5 39.24 33.19 10.24
N LEU A 6 39.85 32.46 11.18
CA LEU A 6 39.53 31.07 11.46
C LEU A 6 38.09 30.90 11.97
N HIS A 7 37.66 31.74 12.91
CA HIS A 7 36.30 31.71 13.43
C HIS A 7 35.25 32.03 12.34
N ARG A 8 35.56 32.97 11.44
CA ARG A 8 34.68 33.33 10.31
C ARG A 8 34.57 32.19 9.30
N ALA A 9 35.68 31.54 8.96
CA ALA A 9 35.69 30.37 8.09
C ALA A 9 34.91 29.19 8.70
N CYS A 10 35.10 28.93 10.00
CA CYS A 10 34.41 27.86 10.72
C CYS A 10 32.89 28.08 10.76
N ARG A 11 32.43 29.32 11.00
CA ARG A 11 31.00 29.67 10.94
C ARG A 11 30.39 29.46 9.55
N ILE A 12 31.12 29.81 8.50
CA ILE A 12 30.68 29.58 7.12
C ILE A 12 30.60 28.07 6.85
N PHE A 13 31.58 27.29 7.30
CA PHE A 13 31.59 25.85 7.12
C PHE A 13 30.43 25.15 7.84
N VAL A 14 30.15 25.54 9.09
CA VAL A 14 29.01 25.04 9.86
C VAL A 14 27.69 25.42 9.18
N PHE A 15 27.56 26.68 8.73
CA PHE A 15 26.37 27.12 8.00
C PHE A 15 26.16 26.33 6.70
N LEU A 16 27.21 26.15 5.90
CA LEU A 16 27.16 25.35 4.68
C LEU A 16 26.82 23.89 4.96
N SER A 17 27.37 23.29 6.02
CA SER A 17 27.05 21.92 6.41
C SER A 17 25.59 21.76 6.82
N VAL A 18 25.06 22.68 7.64
CA VAL A 18 23.63 22.69 8.03
C VAL A 18 22.74 22.89 6.81
N CYS A 19 23.10 23.79 5.90
CA CYS A 19 22.39 23.97 4.64
C CYS A 19 22.40 22.69 3.80
N LEU A 20 23.57 22.05 3.62
CA LEU A 20 23.66 20.82 2.84
C LEU A 20 22.80 19.69 3.41
N ILE A 21 22.73 19.55 4.74
CA ILE A 21 21.87 18.55 5.39
C ILE A 21 20.38 18.91 5.28
N SER A 22 20.04 20.20 5.33
CA SER A 22 18.65 20.68 5.26
C SER A 22 18.10 20.71 3.83
N PHE A 23 18.98 20.79 2.83
CA PHE A 23 18.66 20.85 1.40
C PHE A 23 19.05 19.57 0.66
N THR A 24 19.36 18.47 1.34
CA THR A 24 19.50 17.20 0.62
C THR A 24 18.16 16.90 -0.04
N PRO A 25 18.11 16.71 -1.37
CA PRO A 25 16.91 16.21 -2.01
C PRO A 25 16.50 14.90 -1.32
N PRO A 26 15.19 14.58 -1.24
CA PRO A 26 14.74 13.31 -0.71
C PRO A 26 15.57 12.21 -1.38
N CYS A 27 16.18 11.34 -0.57
CA CYS A 27 16.77 10.12 -1.09
C CYS A 27 15.66 9.44 -1.89
N ASP A 28 15.90 9.23 -3.20
CA ASP A 28 14.92 8.62 -4.08
C ASP A 28 14.78 7.16 -3.62
N GLY A 29 13.74 6.90 -2.82
CA GLY A 29 13.37 5.56 -2.44
C GLY A 29 12.98 4.85 -3.73
N GLY A 30 13.58 3.68 -4.00
CA GLY A 30 13.37 3.00 -5.27
C GLY A 30 11.89 2.79 -5.62
N ASN A 31 11.61 2.54 -6.90
CA ASN A 31 10.24 2.33 -7.37
C ASN A 31 9.68 0.99 -6.88
N ILE A 32 8.47 1.02 -6.31
CA ILE A 32 7.79 -0.17 -5.78
C ILE A 32 6.48 -0.39 -6.54
N LEU A 33 6.32 -1.60 -7.08
CA LEU A 33 5.06 -2.07 -7.64
C LEU A 33 4.31 -2.91 -6.60
N VAL A 34 3.03 -2.61 -6.38
CA VAL A 34 2.16 -3.33 -5.45
C VAL A 34 1.00 -3.97 -6.22
N PHE A 35 0.75 -5.24 -5.95
CA PHE A 35 -0.35 -6.02 -6.54
C PHE A 35 -1.28 -6.54 -5.43
N PRO A 36 -2.20 -5.71 -4.91
CA PRO A 36 -3.08 -6.07 -3.81
C PRO A 36 -4.37 -6.75 -4.28
N VAL A 37 -5.05 -7.40 -3.34
CA VAL A 37 -6.45 -7.82 -3.45
C VAL A 37 -7.33 -6.84 -2.66
N ASP A 38 -8.55 -6.58 -3.13
CA ASP A 38 -9.53 -5.73 -2.44
C ASP A 38 -9.92 -6.26 -1.05
N GLY A 39 -10.51 -5.39 -0.23
CA GLY A 39 -10.98 -5.73 1.12
C GLY A 39 -9.88 -5.63 2.19
N SER A 40 -9.87 -6.58 3.13
CA SER A 40 -8.96 -6.55 4.29
C SER A 40 -7.48 -6.58 3.90
N HIS A 41 -7.14 -7.23 2.78
CA HIS A 41 -5.79 -7.26 2.26
C HIS A 41 -5.31 -5.86 1.86
N TRP A 42 -6.14 -5.09 1.15
CA TRP A 42 -5.84 -3.69 0.83
C TRP A 42 -5.77 -2.80 2.07
N ILE A 43 -6.72 -2.93 3.00
CA ILE A 43 -6.76 -2.11 4.22
C ILE A 43 -5.43 -2.23 5.00
N ASN A 44 -4.91 -3.45 5.15
CA ASN A 44 -3.61 -3.68 5.78
C ASN A 44 -2.44 -3.19 4.93
N MET A 45 -2.52 -3.37 3.61
CA MET A 45 -1.47 -2.92 2.69
C MET A 45 -1.33 -1.40 2.69
N LYS A 46 -2.42 -0.65 2.79
CA LYS A 46 -2.42 0.81 2.79
C LYS A 46 -1.49 1.40 3.86
N ILE A 47 -1.43 0.78 5.04
CA ILE A 47 -0.55 1.19 6.14
C ILE A 47 0.93 1.12 5.72
N LEU A 48 1.30 0.07 4.96
CA LEU A 48 2.67 -0.07 4.44
C LEU A 48 2.97 0.99 3.37
N LEU A 49 2.00 1.31 2.51
CA LEU A 49 2.16 2.33 1.47
C LEU A 49 2.36 3.72 2.07
N GLU A 50 1.65 4.05 3.16
CA GLU A 50 1.83 5.32 3.88
C GLU A 50 3.27 5.48 4.38
N GLU A 51 3.84 4.44 4.98
CA GLU A 51 5.22 4.46 5.48
C GLU A 51 6.26 4.48 4.34
N LEU A 52 6.04 3.70 3.28
CA LEU A 52 6.94 3.69 2.11
C LEU A 52 6.98 5.04 1.41
N HIS A 53 5.81 5.67 1.23
CA HIS A 53 5.67 7.00 0.66
C HIS A 53 6.37 8.05 1.54
N ALA A 54 6.16 7.99 2.86
CA ALA A 54 6.82 8.91 3.80
C ALA A 54 8.36 8.79 3.77
N ARG A 55 8.89 7.62 3.42
CA ARG A 55 10.33 7.37 3.21
C ARG A 55 10.86 7.80 1.84
N GLY A 56 10.01 8.36 0.99
CA GLY A 56 10.39 8.87 -0.33
C GLY A 56 10.38 7.81 -1.45
N HIS A 57 9.68 6.68 -1.27
CA HIS A 57 9.51 5.72 -2.37
C HIS A 57 8.40 6.17 -3.32
N SER A 58 8.65 5.98 -4.62
CA SER A 58 7.62 6.08 -5.65
C SER A 58 6.87 4.75 -5.75
N ILE A 59 5.54 4.78 -5.67
CA ILE A 59 4.70 3.58 -5.57
C ILE A 59 3.72 3.54 -6.73
N ASP A 60 3.68 2.41 -7.42
CA ASP A 60 2.65 2.08 -8.41
C ASP A 60 1.76 0.95 -7.86
N VAL A 61 0.45 1.16 -7.83
CA VAL A 61 -0.53 0.17 -7.36
C VAL A 61 -1.35 -0.33 -8.52
N MET A 62 -1.32 -1.64 -8.76
CA MET A 62 -2.20 -2.27 -9.72
C MET A 62 -3.59 -2.46 -9.12
N ARG A 63 -4.64 -2.08 -9.84
CA ARG A 63 -6.04 -2.23 -9.39
C ARG A 63 -6.96 -2.66 -10.52
N ALA A 64 -8.07 -3.29 -10.16
CA ALA A 64 -9.17 -3.55 -11.07
C ALA A 64 -9.98 -2.26 -11.29
N SER A 65 -10.55 -2.03 -12.47
CA SER A 65 -11.38 -0.84 -12.72
C SER A 65 -12.62 -0.78 -11.82
N ASN A 66 -13.13 -1.92 -11.38
CA ASN A 66 -14.22 -2.06 -10.41
C ASN A 66 -13.77 -2.30 -8.95
N SER A 67 -12.51 -2.01 -8.60
CA SER A 67 -12.05 -2.13 -7.21
C SER A 67 -12.86 -1.27 -6.24
N TRP A 68 -13.26 -1.85 -5.11
CA TRP A 68 -14.10 -1.19 -4.10
C TRP A 68 -13.32 -0.28 -3.16
N TYR A 69 -12.19 -0.77 -2.65
CA TYR A 69 -11.43 -0.11 -1.59
C TYR A 69 -10.17 0.58 -2.11
N ILE A 70 -9.69 0.21 -3.30
CA ILE A 70 -8.48 0.76 -3.90
C ILE A 70 -8.86 1.94 -4.83
N PRO A 71 -8.68 3.20 -4.39
CA PRO A 71 -9.02 4.34 -5.22
C PRO A 71 -8.05 4.47 -6.40
N GLU A 72 -8.58 4.93 -7.54
CA GLU A 72 -7.80 5.26 -8.73
C GLU A 72 -6.84 6.43 -8.47
N LYS A 73 -7.29 7.45 -7.74
CA LYS A 73 -6.47 8.63 -7.41
C LYS A 73 -6.06 8.59 -5.95
N SER A 74 -4.76 8.76 -5.71
CA SER A 74 -4.18 8.77 -4.38
C SER A 74 -2.99 9.72 -4.33
N PRO A 75 -2.76 10.43 -3.21
CA PRO A 75 -1.52 11.15 -3.00
C PRO A 75 -0.34 10.22 -2.67
N LEU A 76 -0.60 8.96 -2.29
CA LEU A 76 0.41 8.02 -1.81
C LEU A 76 1.07 7.21 -2.94
N TYR A 77 0.37 7.01 -4.05
CA TYR A 77 0.77 6.12 -5.14
C TYR A 77 0.10 6.53 -6.46
N THR A 78 0.64 6.05 -7.58
CA THR A 78 0.02 6.11 -8.91
C THR A 78 -0.72 4.80 -9.18
N SER A 79 -1.92 4.84 -9.75
CA SER A 79 -2.66 3.63 -10.08
C SER A 79 -2.35 3.13 -11.49
N ILE A 80 -2.19 1.82 -11.63
CA ILE A 80 -2.27 1.10 -12.90
C ILE A 80 -3.61 0.38 -12.92
N THR A 81 -4.57 0.94 -13.66
CA THR A 81 -5.93 0.39 -13.74
C THR A 81 -6.00 -0.67 -14.84
N ILE A 82 -6.44 -1.86 -14.48
CA ILE A 82 -6.80 -2.93 -15.40
C ILE A 82 -8.32 -2.89 -15.59
N GLU A 83 -8.77 -2.75 -16.83
CA GLU A 83 -10.19 -2.84 -17.16
C GLU A 83 -10.68 -4.27 -17.05
N ILE A 84 -11.66 -4.52 -16.19
CA ILE A 84 -12.24 -5.85 -15.96
C ILE A 84 -13.76 -5.77 -16.13
N ASN A 85 -14.32 -6.63 -16.99
CA ASN A 85 -15.76 -6.67 -17.27
C ASN A 85 -16.54 -7.53 -16.28
N GLU A 86 -15.91 -8.58 -15.75
CA GLU A 86 -16.44 -9.44 -14.69
C GLU A 86 -15.61 -9.23 -13.43
N GLY A 87 -16.28 -8.89 -12.34
CA GLY A 87 -15.63 -8.35 -11.17
C GLY A 87 -15.10 -9.40 -10.21
N PHE A 88 -14.26 -8.94 -9.28
CA PHE A 88 -14.01 -9.70 -8.07
C PHE A 88 -15.33 -10.02 -7.33
N GLU A 89 -16.38 -9.21 -7.53
CA GLU A 89 -17.75 -9.50 -7.08
C GLU A 89 -18.25 -10.86 -7.59
N ASP A 90 -18.18 -11.13 -8.90
CA ASP A 90 -18.68 -12.37 -9.49
C ASP A 90 -17.93 -13.58 -8.91
N PHE A 91 -16.60 -13.43 -8.73
CA PHE A 91 -15.79 -14.46 -8.08
C PHE A 91 -16.18 -14.65 -6.60
N PHE A 92 -16.39 -13.57 -5.85
CA PHE A 92 -16.77 -13.63 -4.44
C PHE A 92 -18.18 -14.20 -4.25
N ASP A 93 -19.12 -13.86 -5.13
CA ASP A 93 -20.49 -14.36 -5.09
C ASP A 93 -20.53 -15.86 -5.34
N VAL A 94 -19.80 -16.34 -6.36
CA VAL A 94 -19.63 -17.79 -6.60
C VAL A 94 -18.99 -18.46 -5.39
N TYR A 95 -17.92 -17.89 -4.83
CA TYR A 95 -17.27 -18.44 -3.64
C TYR A 95 -18.19 -18.51 -2.42
N LEU A 96 -18.93 -17.44 -2.12
CA LEU A 96 -19.86 -17.37 -0.99
C LEU A 96 -21.04 -18.33 -1.18
N GLN A 97 -21.55 -18.46 -2.41
CA GLN A 97 -22.59 -19.41 -2.75
C GLN A 97 -22.13 -20.85 -2.49
N GLU A 98 -20.95 -21.23 -2.98
CA GLU A 98 -20.40 -22.56 -2.75
C GLU A 98 -20.10 -22.82 -1.26
N HIS A 99 -19.60 -21.82 -0.54
CA HIS A 99 -19.34 -21.95 0.90
C HIS A 99 -20.64 -22.15 1.70
N MET A 100 -21.68 -21.37 1.41
CA MET A 100 -23.00 -21.55 2.05
C MET A 100 -23.63 -22.90 1.71
N ARG A 101 -23.42 -23.38 0.48
CA ARG A 101 -23.91 -24.71 0.07
C ARG A 101 -23.23 -25.82 0.86
N ALA A 102 -21.90 -25.80 0.95
CA ALA A 102 -21.14 -26.79 1.73
C ALA A 102 -21.61 -26.84 3.19
N GLN A 103 -21.79 -25.69 3.85
CA GLN A 103 -22.27 -25.63 5.22
C GLN A 103 -23.69 -26.20 5.41
N ARG A 104 -24.57 -26.03 4.43
CA ARG A 104 -25.93 -26.59 4.46
C ARG A 104 -25.91 -28.11 4.27
N GLU A 105 -25.07 -28.60 3.36
CA GLU A 105 -24.88 -30.03 3.12
C GLU A 105 -24.31 -30.71 4.38
N ASP A 106 -23.26 -30.15 4.98
CA ASP A 106 -22.66 -30.64 6.23
C ASP A 106 -23.66 -30.68 7.41
N ALA A 107 -24.50 -29.65 7.56
CA ALA A 107 -25.53 -29.60 8.59
C ALA A 107 -26.61 -30.69 8.39
N SER A 108 -27.03 -30.92 7.15
CA SER A 108 -28.04 -31.93 6.83
C SER A 108 -27.55 -33.36 7.04
N GLU A 109 -26.24 -33.60 6.85
CA GLU A 109 -25.62 -34.90 7.06
C GLU A 109 -25.42 -35.18 8.56
N GLY A 110 -25.00 -34.18 9.34
CA GLY A 110 -24.89 -34.28 10.80
C GLY A 110 -26.22 -34.55 11.52
N ASP A 111 -27.31 -33.94 11.05
CA ASP A 111 -28.65 -34.20 11.59
C ASP A 111 -29.14 -35.63 11.27
N MET A 112 -28.74 -36.20 10.12
CA MET A 112 -29.08 -37.58 9.75
C MET A 112 -28.30 -38.62 10.57
N GLU A 113 -27.05 -38.31 10.96
CA GLU A 113 -26.22 -39.16 11.81
C GLU A 113 -26.64 -39.11 13.28
N ALA A 114 -27.08 -37.95 13.79
CA ALA A 114 -27.58 -37.79 15.15
C ALA A 114 -28.92 -38.52 15.42
N GLN A 115 -29.65 -38.90 14.36
CA GLN A 115 -30.94 -39.60 14.43
C GLN A 115 -30.84 -41.12 14.21
N ARG A 116 -29.62 -41.65 14.12
CA ARG A 116 -29.33 -43.08 13.97
C ARG A 116 -28.90 -43.70 15.30
#